data_AF-A0A5N3VND1-F1
#
_entry.id   AF-A0A5N3VND1-F1
#
_cell.length_a   1.000
_cell.length_b   1.000
_cell.length_c   1.000
_cell.angle_alpha   90.00
_cell.angle_beta   90.00
_cell.angle_gamma   90.00
#
_symmetry.space_group_name_H-M   'P 1'
#
loop_
_entity.id
_entity.type
_entity.pdbx_description
1 polymer ?
#
loop_
_entity_poly.entity_id
_entity_poly.type
_entity_poly.pdbx_seq_one_letter_code
_entity_poly.pdbx_strand_id
1 'polypeptide(L)'
;MRTLRRLKFMSSPSLSDLGKREPAAAAAADERGTQQRRACANATWNSIHNGVIAVFQRKGLPDQELFSLNEGVRQLLKTELGSFFTEYLQNQLLTKGMVILRDKIRFYEGQKLLDSLAETWDFFFSDVLPTLQAVFYPVQGKEPSVRQLALLHFRNTITLGVKLEDALARAHARVPPAIVQMLLVLQGVHESRGVTKDYLRLETLIQKVVSPYLGTYGLYSGEGAFTHSCILDGAGAAARGARPRGSHVRGGAGESPGLAEPRRGARGAASGKAAGYKKNLKALYVVHPTNFIKILWTILKPLVSHKFGKKVTYFNYLSELREHLKYDQLSIPQEVLRYDEELRNLHAGRPPPPTKTPPPRPPLPTQQFGVSLQYLKDKNQGELIPPVLRCTVTYLREKGLHTEGLFRRSASVQTVREIQRLYNQGKPVNFDDYGDIHLPAVILKTFLRELPQPLLTFEAYEQILEITSVESSLRVTCCRQILQNLPEHNYAILSYLMGFLHEVSQESISNKMNSSNLACVFGLNLIWPSQGASSLGALVPLNLFTELLIEYYEKVFSRPPEERGAQAGERRGPRARGSAPDGGAAEDRPATRLARPPLPPRPLTAAGRLL
;
A
#
# COMPACT_ATOMS: atom_id res chain seq x y z
N MET A 1 47.96 25.77 -26.04
CA MET A 1 48.12 24.33 -25.75
C MET A 1 48.20 24.10 -24.24
N ARG A 2 47.45 23.14 -23.68
CA ARG A 2 47.81 22.37 -22.47
C ARG A 2 46.93 21.11 -22.42
N THR A 3 47.54 19.99 -22.02
CA THR A 3 47.13 18.66 -22.49
C THR A 3 46.29 17.89 -21.47
N LEU A 4 45.28 17.16 -21.94
CA LEU A 4 44.41 16.29 -21.14
C LEU A 4 45.22 15.19 -20.42
N ARG A 5 45.03 15.03 -19.10
CA ARG A 5 45.41 13.82 -18.36
C ARG A 5 44.19 12.99 -17.98
N ARG A 6 44.28 11.70 -18.30
CA ARG A 6 43.26 10.65 -18.21
C ARG A 6 43.12 10.16 -16.76
N LEU A 7 41.95 10.34 -16.14
CA LEU A 7 41.65 9.79 -14.81
C LEU A 7 41.41 8.27 -14.89
N LYS A 8 42.12 7.50 -14.04
CA LYS A 8 41.92 6.06 -13.88
C LYS A 8 40.62 5.77 -13.12
N PHE A 9 39.86 4.78 -13.58
CA PHE A 9 38.80 4.17 -12.77
C PHE A 9 39.42 3.49 -11.55
N MET A 10 38.86 3.73 -10.35
CA MET A 10 39.22 2.98 -9.15
C MET A 10 38.29 1.77 -9.00
N SER A 11 38.89 0.62 -8.73
CA SER A 11 38.24 -0.64 -8.40
C SER A 11 37.58 -0.61 -7.01
N SER A 12 36.53 -1.41 -6.84
CA SER A 12 35.83 -1.60 -5.56
C SER A 12 36.71 -2.34 -4.52
N PRO A 13 36.49 -2.11 -3.20
CA PRO A 13 37.27 -2.75 -2.15
C PRO A 13 36.91 -4.24 -1.97
N SER A 14 37.90 -5.07 -1.62
CA SER A 14 37.69 -6.46 -1.21
C SER A 14 37.33 -6.55 0.29
N LEU A 15 36.45 -7.49 0.65
CA LEU A 15 35.92 -7.70 2.00
C LEU A 15 36.89 -8.44 2.95
N SER A 16 38.17 -8.09 2.92
CA SER A 16 39.24 -8.82 3.64
C SER A 16 39.55 -8.28 5.04
N ASP A 17 39.20 -7.02 5.34
CA ASP A 17 39.82 -6.24 6.42
C ASP A 17 38.90 -5.89 7.62
N LEU A 18 37.87 -6.70 7.92
CA LEU A 18 37.00 -6.48 9.08
C LEU A 18 36.82 -7.74 9.94
N GLY A 19 37.68 -7.89 10.95
CA GLY A 19 37.50 -8.84 12.05
C GLY A 19 38.80 -9.31 12.70
N LYS A 20 39.24 -8.69 13.80
CA LYS A 20 40.27 -9.25 14.71
C LYS A 20 40.02 -8.88 16.17
N ARG A 21 40.36 -9.84 17.05
CA ARG A 21 40.19 -9.95 18.52
C ARG A 21 38.76 -10.30 18.97
N GLU A 22 38.49 -11.30 19.82
CA GLU A 22 39.25 -12.41 20.47
C GLU A 22 38.20 -13.41 21.05
N PRO A 23 38.52 -14.61 21.60
CA PRO A 23 39.73 -15.44 21.49
C PRO A 23 39.46 -16.79 20.77
N ALA A 24 40.52 -17.55 20.47
CA ALA A 24 40.47 -18.65 19.48
C ALA A 24 40.47 -20.07 20.07
N ALA A 25 39.34 -20.79 19.89
CA ALA A 25 39.29 -22.25 19.82
C ALA A 25 37.97 -22.72 19.15
N ALA A 26 36.83 -22.29 19.70
CA ALA A 26 35.51 -22.66 19.19
C ALA A 26 35.17 -22.02 17.82
N ALA A 27 35.63 -20.78 17.59
CA ALA A 27 35.35 -20.04 16.36
C ALA A 27 35.92 -20.69 15.09
N ALA A 28 37.07 -21.37 15.15
CA ALA A 28 37.76 -21.89 13.96
C ALA A 28 36.99 -23.01 13.23
N ALA A 29 36.13 -23.75 13.94
CA ALA A 29 35.25 -24.76 13.34
C ALA A 29 34.04 -24.12 12.65
N ASP A 30 33.45 -23.09 13.27
CA ASP A 30 32.30 -22.36 12.73
C ASP A 30 32.70 -21.42 11.57
N GLU A 31 33.89 -20.83 11.60
CA GLU A 31 34.47 -20.08 10.48
C GLU A 31 34.70 -20.98 9.25
N ARG A 32 35.25 -22.20 9.44
CA ARG A 32 35.38 -23.17 8.33
C ARG A 32 34.00 -23.60 7.80
N GLY A 33 33.03 -23.84 8.69
CA GLY A 33 31.65 -24.19 8.31
C GLY A 33 30.96 -23.08 7.52
N THR A 34 31.05 -21.83 7.97
CA THR A 34 30.46 -20.67 7.29
C THR A 34 31.19 -20.33 6.00
N GLN A 35 32.51 -20.46 5.93
CA GLN A 35 33.29 -20.24 4.71
C GLN A 35 32.99 -21.30 3.64
N GLN A 36 32.85 -22.58 4.02
CA GLN A 36 32.45 -23.65 3.09
C GLN A 36 31.02 -23.46 2.57
N ARG A 37 30.07 -23.05 3.42
CA ARG A 37 28.69 -22.70 3.01
C ARG A 37 28.67 -21.53 2.02
N ARG A 38 29.47 -20.49 2.24
CA ARG A 38 29.62 -19.35 1.32
C ARG A 38 30.25 -19.77 -0.02
N ALA A 39 31.27 -20.62 -0.02
CA ALA A 39 31.89 -21.14 -1.24
C ALA A 39 30.89 -21.96 -2.08
N CYS A 40 30.10 -22.83 -1.44
CA CYS A 40 29.04 -23.60 -2.10
C CYS A 40 28.00 -22.70 -2.77
N ALA A 41 27.46 -21.71 -2.03
CA ALA A 41 26.48 -20.76 -2.57
C ALA A 41 27.03 -19.95 -3.77
N ASN A 42 28.31 -19.57 -3.74
CA ASN A 42 28.98 -18.88 -4.86
C ASN A 42 29.09 -19.76 -6.11
N ALA A 43 29.32 -21.07 -5.96
CA ALA A 43 29.33 -22.01 -7.09
C ALA A 43 27.94 -22.13 -7.73
N THR A 44 26.88 -22.26 -6.93
CA THR A 44 25.48 -22.27 -7.39
C THR A 44 25.11 -20.99 -8.14
N TRP A 45 25.52 -19.83 -7.62
CA TRP A 45 25.34 -18.54 -8.31
C TRP A 45 26.00 -18.48 -9.69
N ASN A 46 27.23 -18.99 -9.82
CA ASN A 46 27.95 -19.01 -11.09
C ASN A 46 27.33 -19.97 -12.11
N SER A 47 26.85 -21.14 -11.67
CA SER A 47 26.07 -22.06 -12.51
C SER A 47 24.82 -21.38 -13.08
N ILE A 48 24.03 -20.72 -12.22
CA ILE A 48 22.83 -19.97 -12.64
C ILE A 48 23.18 -18.83 -13.60
N HIS A 49 24.31 -18.14 -13.38
CA HIS A 49 24.79 -17.11 -14.31
C HIS A 49 25.03 -17.69 -15.71
N ASN A 50 25.79 -18.78 -15.78
CA ASN A 50 26.25 -19.34 -17.04
C ASN A 50 25.10 -19.97 -17.83
N GLY A 51 24.21 -20.73 -17.18
CA GLY A 51 23.03 -21.32 -17.82
C GLY A 51 22.10 -20.26 -18.41
N VAL A 52 21.79 -19.20 -17.64
CA VAL A 52 20.92 -18.11 -18.15
C VAL A 52 21.58 -17.34 -19.29
N ILE A 53 22.89 -17.06 -19.22
CA ILE A 53 23.60 -16.38 -20.30
C ILE A 53 23.72 -17.27 -21.55
N ALA A 54 23.84 -18.60 -21.41
CA ALA A 54 23.80 -19.56 -22.52
C ALA A 54 22.49 -19.47 -23.29
N VAL A 55 21.34 -19.42 -22.59
CA VAL A 55 20.02 -19.23 -23.21
C VAL A 55 19.99 -17.94 -24.04
N PHE A 56 20.41 -16.80 -23.50
CA PHE A 56 20.50 -15.54 -24.26
C PHE A 56 21.46 -15.60 -25.48
N GLN A 57 22.42 -16.53 -25.49
CA GLN A 57 23.34 -16.73 -26.61
C GLN A 57 22.75 -17.60 -27.75
N ARG A 58 21.53 -18.14 -27.63
CA ARG A 58 20.97 -19.24 -28.46
C ARG A 58 21.70 -20.58 -28.25
N LYS A 59 22.32 -20.79 -27.09
CA LYS A 59 22.79 -22.11 -26.67
C LYS A 59 21.68 -22.76 -25.85
N GLY A 60 21.15 -23.89 -26.32
CA GLY A 60 20.17 -24.66 -25.57
C GLY A 60 20.74 -25.14 -24.24
N LEU A 61 19.87 -25.33 -23.25
CA LEU A 61 20.23 -25.99 -22.00
C LEU A 61 20.21 -27.51 -22.24
N PRO A 62 21.30 -28.27 -21.99
CA PRO A 62 21.27 -29.72 -21.95
C PRO A 62 20.24 -30.29 -20.97
N ASP A 63 19.87 -31.55 -21.19
CA ASP A 63 18.89 -32.27 -20.39
C ASP A 63 19.24 -32.22 -18.89
N GLN A 64 18.20 -32.12 -18.05
CA GLN A 64 18.29 -31.95 -16.59
C GLN A 64 18.95 -30.65 -16.09
N GLU A 65 19.62 -29.84 -16.92
CA GLU A 65 20.21 -28.57 -16.46
C GLU A 65 19.13 -27.59 -15.98
N LEU A 66 17.98 -27.51 -16.66
CA LEU A 66 16.85 -26.67 -16.24
C LEU A 66 16.35 -27.00 -14.82
N PHE A 67 16.34 -28.29 -14.46
CA PHE A 67 15.98 -28.75 -13.12
C PHE A 67 17.05 -28.36 -12.10
N SER A 68 18.33 -28.62 -12.42
CA SER A 68 19.49 -28.25 -11.59
C SER A 68 19.55 -26.74 -11.31
N LEU A 69 19.25 -25.91 -12.32
CA LEU A 69 19.14 -24.46 -12.19
C LEU A 69 17.97 -24.05 -11.30
N ASN A 70 16.79 -24.65 -11.45
CA ASN A 70 15.61 -24.39 -10.62
C ASN A 70 15.87 -24.74 -9.13
N GLU A 71 16.45 -25.91 -8.86
CA GLU A 71 16.82 -26.30 -7.49
C GLU A 71 17.94 -25.42 -6.92
N GLY A 72 18.92 -25.01 -7.73
CA GLY A 72 19.92 -24.02 -7.33
C GLY A 72 19.29 -22.71 -6.86
N VAL A 73 18.26 -22.23 -7.58
CA VAL A 73 17.47 -21.05 -7.15
C VAL A 73 16.74 -21.32 -5.83
N ARG A 74 16.09 -22.48 -5.65
CA ARG A 74 15.41 -22.84 -4.38
C ARG A 74 16.36 -22.91 -3.20
N GLN A 75 17.56 -23.47 -3.39
CA GLN A 75 18.58 -23.55 -2.36
C GLN A 75 19.06 -22.15 -1.96
N LEU A 76 19.41 -21.30 -2.93
CA LEU A 76 19.84 -19.93 -2.66
C LEU A 76 18.76 -19.08 -1.98
N LEU A 77 17.47 -19.30 -2.29
CA LEU A 77 16.35 -18.62 -1.62
C LEU A 77 16.19 -18.98 -0.14
N LYS A 78 16.67 -20.14 0.31
CA LYS A 78 16.71 -20.54 1.72
C LYS A 78 17.87 -19.89 2.49
N THR A 79 18.78 -19.19 1.79
CA THR A 79 19.90 -18.45 2.39
C THR A 79 19.61 -16.95 2.44
N GLU A 80 20.40 -16.21 3.21
CA GLU A 80 20.38 -14.73 3.25
C GLU A 80 20.52 -14.08 1.85
N LEU A 81 21.18 -14.78 0.91
CA LEU A 81 21.38 -14.34 -0.48
C LEU A 81 20.07 -14.31 -1.29
N GLY A 82 19.02 -15.00 -0.85
CA GLY A 82 17.69 -15.00 -1.47
C GLY A 82 16.99 -13.64 -1.47
N SER A 83 17.46 -12.70 -0.63
CA SER A 83 17.00 -11.30 -0.59
C SER A 83 17.49 -10.49 -1.79
N PHE A 84 18.69 -10.76 -2.31
CA PHE A 84 19.31 -10.04 -3.43
C PHE A 84 18.89 -10.56 -4.80
N PHE A 85 18.12 -11.65 -4.85
CA PHE A 85 17.87 -12.41 -6.08
C PHE A 85 17.22 -11.57 -7.19
N THR A 86 16.27 -10.70 -6.84
CA THR A 86 15.60 -9.80 -7.78
C THR A 86 16.56 -8.73 -8.33
N GLU A 87 17.47 -8.19 -7.51
CA GLU A 87 18.46 -7.20 -7.96
C GLU A 87 19.52 -7.85 -8.87
N TYR A 88 19.92 -9.10 -8.58
CA TYR A 88 20.82 -9.88 -9.42
C TYR A 88 20.21 -10.20 -10.79
N LEU A 89 18.96 -10.67 -10.83
CA LEU A 89 18.24 -10.95 -12.07
C LEU A 89 18.19 -9.72 -12.99
N GLN A 90 17.88 -8.54 -12.44
CA GLN A 90 17.85 -7.28 -13.20
C GLN A 90 19.26 -6.85 -13.65
N ASN A 91 20.16 -6.62 -12.69
CA ASN A 91 21.42 -5.90 -12.93
C ASN A 91 22.51 -6.78 -13.54
N GLN A 92 22.45 -8.10 -13.38
CA GLN A 92 23.47 -9.02 -13.90
C GLN A 92 22.95 -9.86 -15.07
N LEU A 93 21.82 -10.57 -14.89
CA LEU A 93 21.35 -11.53 -15.90
C LEU A 93 20.65 -10.83 -17.08
N LEU A 94 19.54 -10.14 -16.82
CA LEU A 94 18.77 -9.47 -17.86
C LEU A 94 19.58 -8.36 -18.54
N THR A 95 20.37 -7.60 -17.78
CA THR A 95 21.21 -6.53 -18.35
C THR A 95 22.26 -7.09 -19.34
N LYS A 96 23.00 -8.15 -18.98
CA LYS A 96 23.96 -8.79 -19.91
C LYS A 96 23.23 -9.48 -21.08
N GLY A 97 22.18 -10.23 -20.79
CA GLY A 97 21.40 -10.97 -21.78
C GLY A 97 20.79 -10.08 -22.87
N MET A 98 20.17 -8.97 -22.49
CA MET A 98 19.60 -8.02 -23.45
C MET A 98 20.67 -7.30 -24.28
N VAL A 99 21.86 -7.03 -23.70
CA VAL A 99 23.00 -6.49 -24.47
C VAL A 99 23.46 -7.49 -25.53
N ILE A 100 23.53 -8.79 -25.21
CA ILE A 100 23.85 -9.85 -26.19
C ILE A 100 22.85 -9.88 -27.35
N LEU A 101 21.54 -9.75 -27.07
CA LEU A 101 20.51 -9.70 -28.12
C LEU A 101 20.58 -8.40 -28.93
N ARG A 102 20.63 -7.24 -28.27
CA ARG A 102 20.70 -5.92 -28.89
C ARG A 102 21.92 -5.79 -29.80
N ASP A 103 23.09 -6.25 -29.35
CA ASP A 103 24.34 -6.03 -30.08
C ASP A 103 24.41 -6.83 -31.38
N LYS A 104 23.57 -7.87 -31.56
CA LYS A 104 23.37 -8.55 -32.84
C LYS A 104 22.60 -7.71 -33.88
N ILE A 105 21.74 -6.77 -33.45
CA ILE A 105 20.83 -6.02 -34.34
C ILE A 105 21.04 -4.49 -34.35
N ARG A 106 21.76 -3.91 -33.38
CA ARG A 106 21.92 -2.44 -33.22
C ARG A 106 22.56 -1.72 -34.40
N PHE A 107 23.24 -2.45 -35.27
CA PHE A 107 23.94 -1.93 -36.45
C PHE A 107 23.10 -2.07 -37.73
N TYR A 108 21.93 -2.72 -37.67
CA TYR A 108 21.02 -2.79 -38.79
C TYR A 108 20.12 -1.56 -38.84
N GLU A 109 19.84 -1.14 -40.06
CA GLU A 109 18.87 -0.12 -40.41
C GLU A 109 17.98 -0.71 -41.54
N GLY A 110 17.25 0.13 -42.28
CA GLY A 110 16.41 -0.36 -43.38
C GLY A 110 15.26 -1.28 -42.92
N GLN A 111 14.76 -2.07 -43.86
CA GLN A 111 13.83 -3.18 -43.61
C GLN A 111 14.51 -4.27 -42.75
N LYS A 112 15.82 -4.48 -42.95
CA LYS A 112 16.64 -5.46 -42.23
C LYS A 112 16.59 -5.30 -40.70
N LEU A 113 16.51 -4.07 -40.19
CA LEU A 113 16.30 -3.85 -38.74
C LEU A 113 14.95 -4.39 -38.27
N LEU A 114 13.87 -4.21 -39.04
CA LEU A 114 12.53 -4.70 -38.69
C LEU A 114 12.50 -6.23 -38.68
N ASP A 115 13.07 -6.86 -39.71
CA ASP A 115 13.11 -8.32 -39.85
C ASP A 115 13.97 -8.96 -38.75
N SER A 116 15.19 -8.46 -38.52
CA SER A 116 16.06 -8.97 -37.45
C SER A 116 15.54 -8.66 -36.03
N LEU A 117 14.79 -7.56 -35.85
CA LEU A 117 14.12 -7.29 -34.57
C LEU A 117 12.94 -8.23 -34.34
N ALA A 118 12.19 -8.60 -35.40
CA ALA A 118 11.15 -9.62 -35.33
C ALA A 118 11.73 -10.98 -34.91
N GLU A 119 12.76 -11.47 -35.60
CA GLU A 119 13.45 -12.73 -35.23
C GLU A 119 14.06 -12.70 -33.80
N THR A 120 14.51 -11.52 -33.36
CA THR A 120 15.05 -11.33 -32.00
C THR A 120 13.94 -11.35 -30.96
N TRP A 121 12.78 -10.77 -31.27
CA TRP A 121 11.60 -10.80 -30.43
C TRP A 121 10.99 -12.20 -30.33
N ASP A 122 10.79 -12.89 -31.45
CA ASP A 122 10.19 -14.23 -31.48
C ASP A 122 11.02 -15.22 -30.65
N PHE A 123 12.35 -15.20 -30.82
CA PHE A 123 13.28 -15.97 -29.99
C PHE A 123 13.23 -15.56 -28.52
N PHE A 124 13.17 -14.26 -28.22
CA PHE A 124 13.09 -13.81 -26.83
C PHE A 124 11.78 -14.23 -26.17
N PHE A 125 10.65 -14.11 -26.87
CA PHE A 125 9.31 -14.33 -26.32
C PHE A 125 8.95 -15.83 -26.24
N SER A 126 9.48 -16.65 -27.14
CA SER A 126 9.18 -18.09 -27.24
C SER A 126 10.18 -18.97 -26.50
N ASP A 127 11.47 -18.63 -26.53
CA ASP A 127 12.52 -19.44 -25.90
C ASP A 127 13.01 -18.80 -24.59
N VAL A 128 13.57 -17.59 -24.68
CA VAL A 128 14.29 -16.99 -23.53
C VAL A 128 13.35 -16.70 -22.36
N LEU A 129 12.20 -16.09 -22.62
CA LEU A 129 11.24 -15.68 -21.60
C LEU A 129 10.61 -16.89 -20.87
N PRO A 130 10.11 -17.94 -21.55
CA PRO A 130 9.65 -19.15 -20.88
C PRO A 130 10.77 -19.88 -20.10
N THR A 131 11.99 -19.98 -20.64
CA THR A 131 13.11 -20.59 -19.91
C THR A 131 13.49 -19.79 -18.66
N LEU A 132 13.53 -18.46 -18.72
CA LEU A 132 13.71 -17.61 -17.55
C LEU A 132 12.58 -17.80 -16.53
N GLN A 133 11.33 -17.87 -16.99
CA GLN A 133 10.19 -18.16 -16.12
C GLN A 133 10.31 -19.54 -15.45
N ALA A 134 10.80 -20.55 -16.15
CA ALA A 134 11.00 -21.90 -15.60
C ALA A 134 12.17 -21.96 -14.60
N VAL A 135 13.35 -21.42 -14.93
CA VAL A 135 14.51 -21.33 -14.00
C VAL A 135 14.11 -20.58 -12.72
N PHE A 136 13.40 -19.45 -12.88
CA PHE A 136 13.02 -18.56 -11.78
C PHE A 136 11.59 -18.76 -11.27
N TYR A 137 11.00 -19.94 -11.50
CA TYR A 137 9.69 -20.31 -10.94
C TYR A 137 9.58 -20.05 -9.42
N PRO A 138 10.61 -20.38 -8.58
CA PRO A 138 10.56 -20.16 -7.13
C PRO A 138 10.45 -18.68 -6.70
N VAL A 139 10.67 -17.71 -7.60
CA VAL A 139 10.51 -16.26 -7.31
C VAL A 139 9.34 -15.60 -8.03
N GLN A 140 8.53 -16.33 -8.80
CA GLN A 140 7.47 -15.72 -9.64
C GLN A 140 6.40 -14.95 -8.85
N GLY A 141 6.18 -15.27 -7.56
CA GLY A 141 5.23 -14.57 -6.69
C GLY A 141 5.69 -13.21 -6.14
N LYS A 142 6.91 -12.74 -6.47
CA LYS A 142 7.41 -11.41 -6.05
C LYS A 142 7.11 -10.36 -7.12
N GLU A 143 6.48 -9.24 -6.74
CA GLU A 143 6.40 -8.06 -7.61
C GLU A 143 7.74 -7.30 -7.62
N PRO A 144 8.26 -6.84 -8.78
CA PRO A 144 7.81 -7.14 -10.15
C PRO A 144 8.22 -8.55 -10.60
N SER A 145 7.35 -9.22 -11.36
CA SER A 145 7.55 -10.62 -11.76
C SER A 145 8.70 -10.79 -12.76
N VAL A 146 9.26 -12.00 -12.84
CA VAL A 146 10.31 -12.37 -13.82
C VAL A 146 9.94 -11.98 -15.25
N ARG A 147 8.67 -12.23 -15.63
CA ARG A 147 8.12 -11.84 -16.93
C ARG A 147 8.09 -10.32 -17.12
N GLN A 148 7.58 -9.58 -16.14
CA GLN A 148 7.52 -8.11 -16.21
C GLN A 148 8.93 -7.52 -16.31
N LEU A 149 9.90 -8.03 -15.55
CA LEU A 149 11.29 -7.59 -15.60
C LEU A 149 11.94 -7.86 -16.94
N ALA A 150 11.80 -9.08 -17.47
CA ALA A 150 12.37 -9.44 -18.76
C ALA A 150 11.78 -8.58 -19.90
N LEU A 151 10.46 -8.36 -19.90
CA LEU A 151 9.80 -7.50 -20.90
C LEU A 151 10.19 -6.02 -20.77
N LEU A 152 10.29 -5.47 -19.55
CA LEU A 152 10.79 -4.11 -19.32
C LEU A 152 12.23 -3.94 -19.83
N HIS A 153 13.09 -4.90 -19.54
CA HIS A 153 14.48 -4.90 -20.01
C HIS A 153 14.57 -5.02 -21.53
N PHE A 154 13.71 -5.83 -22.18
CA PHE A 154 13.63 -5.90 -23.64
C PHE A 154 13.23 -4.55 -24.24
N ARG A 155 12.13 -3.94 -23.75
CA ARG A 155 11.65 -2.63 -24.23
C ARG A 155 12.74 -1.57 -24.11
N ASN A 156 13.31 -1.41 -22.92
CA ASN A 156 14.22 -0.30 -22.62
C ASN A 156 15.60 -0.49 -23.26
N THR A 157 16.08 -1.73 -23.42
CA THR A 157 17.42 -2.02 -23.97
C THR A 157 17.42 -2.21 -25.47
N ILE A 158 16.38 -2.85 -26.01
CA ILE A 158 16.29 -3.28 -27.41
C ILE A 158 15.35 -2.37 -28.17
N THR A 159 14.03 -2.43 -27.90
CA THR A 159 13.01 -1.70 -28.68
C THR A 159 13.24 -0.19 -28.73
N LEU A 160 13.58 0.43 -27.60
CA LEU A 160 13.87 1.88 -27.49
C LEU A 160 15.34 2.25 -27.68
N GLY A 161 16.21 1.24 -27.80
CA GLY A 161 17.67 1.36 -27.94
C GLY A 161 18.19 1.19 -29.38
N VAL A 162 17.33 0.72 -30.31
CA VAL A 162 17.61 0.69 -31.76
C VAL A 162 16.83 1.81 -32.48
N LYS A 163 17.22 2.11 -33.73
CA LYS A 163 16.57 3.11 -34.59
C LYS A 163 15.22 2.64 -35.17
N LEU A 164 14.32 2.14 -34.31
CA LEU A 164 13.03 1.61 -34.73
C LEU A 164 12.10 2.69 -35.30
N GLU A 165 12.14 3.90 -34.75
CA GLU A 165 11.31 5.02 -35.22
C GLU A 165 11.64 5.42 -36.66
N ASP A 166 12.93 5.61 -36.96
CA ASP A 166 13.47 5.83 -38.31
C ASP A 166 13.12 4.67 -39.27
N ALA A 167 12.89 3.47 -38.71
CA ALA A 167 12.56 2.29 -39.49
C ALA A 167 11.10 2.14 -39.86
N LEU A 168 10.20 2.58 -38.98
CA LEU A 168 8.77 2.64 -39.22
C LEU A 168 8.37 3.88 -40.06
N ALA A 169 9.19 4.94 -40.06
CA ALA A 169 8.92 6.19 -40.79
C ALA A 169 9.16 6.12 -42.32
N ARG A 170 9.68 5.00 -42.85
CA ARG A 170 9.96 4.86 -44.29
C ARG A 170 8.70 4.48 -45.09
N ALA A 171 8.47 5.17 -46.21
CA ALA A 171 7.28 5.02 -47.06
C ALA A 171 6.98 3.60 -47.58
N HIS A 172 7.96 2.69 -47.58
CA HIS A 172 7.82 1.30 -47.98
C HIS A 172 8.24 0.31 -46.88
N ALA A 173 8.17 0.71 -45.61
CA ALA A 173 8.46 -0.18 -44.49
C ALA A 173 7.38 -1.27 -44.36
N ARG A 174 7.76 -2.54 -44.56
CA ARG A 174 6.87 -3.68 -44.32
C ARG A 174 7.02 -4.10 -42.86
N VAL A 175 6.05 -3.74 -42.02
CA VAL A 175 6.08 -4.09 -40.59
C VAL A 175 5.77 -5.59 -40.40
N PRO A 176 6.66 -6.41 -39.84
CA PRO A 176 6.36 -7.80 -39.54
C PRO A 176 5.30 -7.93 -38.43
N PRO A 177 4.38 -8.92 -38.47
CA PRO A 177 3.36 -9.09 -37.43
C PRO A 177 3.94 -9.22 -36.01
N ALA A 178 5.10 -9.85 -35.87
CA ALA A 178 5.86 -9.96 -34.63
C ALA A 178 6.22 -8.59 -34.02
N ILE A 179 6.47 -7.55 -34.84
CA ILE A 179 6.74 -6.18 -34.35
C ILE A 179 5.47 -5.54 -33.78
N VAL A 180 4.31 -5.78 -34.39
CA VAL A 180 3.02 -5.29 -33.89
C VAL A 180 2.67 -5.98 -32.56
N GLN A 181 2.81 -7.31 -32.51
CA GLN A 181 2.57 -8.11 -31.31
C GLN A 181 3.55 -7.77 -30.18
N MET A 182 4.84 -7.54 -30.49
CA MET A 182 5.84 -7.00 -29.57
C MET A 182 5.39 -5.66 -28.98
N LEU A 183 5.07 -4.67 -29.81
CA LEU A 183 4.75 -3.32 -29.36
C LEU A 183 3.49 -3.30 -28.47
N LEU A 184 2.45 -4.07 -28.83
CA LEU A 184 1.24 -4.25 -28.01
C LEU A 184 1.53 -4.98 -26.68
N VAL A 185 2.34 -6.05 -26.69
CA VAL A 185 2.74 -6.73 -25.45
C VAL A 185 3.53 -5.81 -24.53
N LEU A 186 4.45 -5.01 -25.07
CA LEU A 186 5.28 -4.09 -24.29
C LEU A 186 4.49 -2.86 -23.78
N GLN A 187 3.36 -2.51 -24.41
CA GLN A 187 2.45 -1.46 -23.94
C GLN A 187 1.83 -1.81 -22.59
N GLY A 188 1.32 -3.05 -22.44
CA GLY A 188 0.77 -3.54 -21.17
C GLY A 188 1.81 -3.74 -20.06
N VAL A 189 3.11 -3.61 -20.37
CA VAL A 189 4.22 -3.78 -19.42
C VAL A 189 4.59 -2.43 -18.82
N HIS A 190 3.79 -2.00 -17.85
CA HIS A 190 4.00 -0.72 -17.20
C HIS A 190 5.19 -0.73 -16.23
N GLU A 191 5.97 0.34 -16.28
CA GLU A 191 6.93 0.65 -15.22
C GLU A 191 6.21 1.05 -13.93
N SER A 192 6.96 0.91 -12.85
CA SER A 192 6.57 1.43 -11.55
C SER A 192 6.36 2.97 -11.59
N ARG A 193 7.02 3.65 -12.51
CA ARG A 193 7.19 5.11 -12.53
C ARG A 193 6.10 5.93 -13.23
N GLY A 194 4.83 5.54 -13.12
CA GLY A 194 3.72 6.22 -13.83
C GLY A 194 3.90 6.19 -15.35
N VAL A 195 3.54 7.28 -16.03
CA VAL A 195 3.85 7.50 -17.46
C VAL A 195 5.26 8.10 -17.56
N THR A 196 6.19 7.37 -18.21
CA THR A 196 7.58 7.83 -18.40
C THR A 196 7.83 8.29 -19.84
N LYS A 197 8.88 9.08 -20.06
CA LYS A 197 9.27 9.51 -21.42
C LYS A 197 9.50 8.32 -22.36
N ASP A 198 10.06 7.23 -21.84
CA ASP A 198 10.27 5.99 -22.60
C ASP A 198 8.97 5.21 -22.86
N TYR A 199 7.98 5.30 -21.96
CA TYR A 199 6.62 4.81 -22.24
C TYR A 199 5.93 5.63 -23.34
N LEU A 200 6.03 6.97 -23.29
CA LEU A 200 5.48 7.83 -24.36
C LEU A 200 6.16 7.59 -25.71
N ARG A 201 7.49 7.36 -25.73
CA ARG A 201 8.21 6.93 -26.95
C ARG A 201 7.70 5.59 -27.47
N LEU A 202 7.36 4.64 -26.59
CA LEU A 202 6.72 3.39 -27.01
C LEU A 202 5.34 3.65 -27.64
N GLU A 203 4.53 4.54 -27.06
CA GLU A 203 3.23 4.90 -27.66
C GLU A 203 3.38 5.53 -29.05
N THR A 204 4.35 6.42 -29.26
CA THR A 204 4.66 6.97 -30.59
C THR A 204 5.04 5.88 -31.60
N LEU A 205 5.70 4.81 -31.17
CA LEU A 205 6.00 3.65 -32.02
C LEU A 205 4.74 2.82 -32.33
N ILE A 206 3.84 2.64 -31.35
CA ILE A 206 2.57 1.91 -31.54
C ILE A 206 1.64 2.67 -32.50
N GLN A 207 1.52 3.99 -32.35
CA GLN A 207 0.71 4.85 -33.23
C GLN A 207 1.11 4.76 -34.72
N LYS A 208 2.36 4.40 -35.02
CA LYS A 208 2.85 4.22 -36.39
C LYS A 208 2.48 2.86 -37.00
N VAL A 209 2.00 1.90 -36.21
CA VAL A 209 1.73 0.51 -36.66
C VAL A 209 0.35 -0.03 -36.28
N VAL A 210 -0.38 0.65 -35.40
CA VAL A 210 -1.77 0.35 -35.00
C VAL A 210 -2.61 1.61 -35.22
N SER A 211 -3.64 1.51 -36.05
CA SER A 211 -4.64 2.56 -36.24
C SER A 211 -6.04 1.91 -36.37
N PRO A 212 -7.06 2.40 -35.65
CA PRO A 212 -6.96 3.45 -34.62
C PRO A 212 -6.29 2.93 -33.33
N TYR A 213 -5.57 3.80 -32.61
CA TYR A 213 -4.93 3.49 -31.33
C TYR A 213 -5.36 4.48 -30.25
N LEU A 214 -5.80 3.99 -29.09
CA LEU A 214 -6.14 4.82 -27.93
C LEU A 214 -4.92 4.89 -26.98
N GLY A 215 -4.22 6.04 -26.98
CA GLY A 215 -3.04 6.27 -26.16
C GLY A 215 -3.27 7.28 -25.03
N THR A 216 -2.21 7.60 -24.27
CA THR A 216 -2.26 8.51 -23.10
C THR A 216 -2.92 9.86 -23.39
N TYR A 217 -2.78 10.40 -24.60
CA TYR A 217 -3.35 11.71 -25.00
C TYR A 217 -4.63 11.61 -25.84
N GLY A 218 -5.24 10.43 -25.98
CA GLY A 218 -6.51 10.23 -26.69
C GLY A 218 -6.42 9.28 -27.88
N LEU A 219 -7.41 9.36 -28.76
CA LEU A 219 -7.54 8.49 -29.93
C LEU A 219 -6.68 9.01 -31.09
N TYR A 220 -5.81 8.15 -31.60
CA TYR A 220 -5.01 8.36 -32.79
C TYR A 220 -5.62 7.58 -33.94
N SER A 221 -6.15 8.29 -34.93
CA SER A 221 -6.50 7.77 -36.24
C SER A 221 -5.47 8.28 -37.25
N GLY A 222 -5.14 7.49 -38.29
CA GLY A 222 -4.07 7.81 -39.25
C GLY A 222 -4.30 9.01 -40.17
N GLU A 223 -5.31 9.85 -39.93
CA GLU A 223 -5.60 11.08 -40.67
C GLU A 223 -5.27 12.30 -39.79
N GLY A 224 -4.74 13.36 -40.42
CA GLY A 224 -4.02 14.42 -39.70
C GLY A 224 -4.87 15.41 -38.91
N ALA A 225 -4.14 16.22 -38.12
CA ALA A 225 -4.60 17.32 -37.26
C ALA A 225 -5.36 16.92 -35.99
N PHE A 226 -4.84 17.38 -34.85
CA PHE A 226 -5.49 17.30 -33.54
C PHE A 226 -6.85 18.01 -33.56
N THR A 227 -7.93 17.27 -33.30
CA THR A 227 -9.19 17.86 -32.83
C THR A 227 -9.39 17.50 -31.36
N HIS A 228 -9.24 18.50 -30.49
CA HIS A 228 -9.57 18.36 -29.07
C HIS A 228 -11.07 18.19 -28.88
N SER A 229 -11.53 16.99 -28.53
CA SER A 229 -12.68 16.79 -27.65
C SER A 229 -12.84 15.32 -27.27
N CYS A 230 -12.65 15.00 -25.99
CA CYS A 230 -13.46 13.98 -25.33
C CYS A 230 -13.39 14.19 -23.81
N ILE A 231 -14.09 15.22 -23.35
CA ILE A 231 -14.48 15.36 -21.95
C ILE A 231 -15.47 14.23 -21.67
N LEU A 232 -15.09 13.25 -20.85
CA LEU A 232 -16.04 12.28 -20.29
C LEU A 232 -16.78 12.89 -19.09
N ASP A 233 -17.62 13.89 -19.39
CA ASP A 233 -18.62 14.37 -18.44
C ASP A 233 -19.80 13.41 -18.43
N GLY A 234 -20.13 12.91 -17.24
CA GLY A 234 -21.31 12.08 -17.03
C GLY A 234 -22.55 12.95 -16.84
N ALA A 235 -23.33 13.16 -17.90
CA ALA A 235 -24.70 13.66 -17.79
C ALA A 235 -25.61 12.93 -18.80
N GLY A 236 -26.70 12.35 -18.30
CA GLY A 236 -27.69 11.70 -19.15
C GLY A 236 -28.58 12.72 -19.85
N ALA A 237 -28.81 12.52 -21.15
CA ALA A 237 -29.89 13.16 -21.89
C ALA A 237 -30.58 12.12 -22.77
N ALA A 238 -31.83 11.82 -22.47
CA ALA A 238 -32.68 11.03 -23.34
C ALA A 238 -33.14 11.91 -24.52
N ALA A 239 -32.82 11.51 -25.75
CA ALA A 239 -33.41 12.08 -26.96
C ALA A 239 -33.74 10.97 -27.95
N ARG A 240 -34.92 11.05 -28.57
CA ARG A 240 -35.50 10.01 -29.41
C ARG A 240 -35.10 10.19 -30.88
N GLY A 241 -34.81 9.07 -31.54
CA GLY A 241 -35.31 8.76 -32.88
C GLY A 241 -34.73 9.48 -34.10
N ALA A 242 -33.97 8.73 -34.90
CA ALA A 242 -34.08 8.75 -36.37
C ALA A 242 -33.59 7.41 -36.95
N ARG A 243 -34.40 6.75 -37.79
CA ARG A 243 -33.91 5.74 -38.74
C ARG A 243 -33.39 6.46 -39.99
N PRO A 244 -32.49 5.85 -40.77
CA PRO A 244 -33.01 5.20 -41.97
C PRO A 244 -32.45 3.78 -42.26
N ARG A 245 -33.24 3.07 -43.07
CA ARG A 245 -32.93 2.03 -44.08
C ARG A 245 -31.43 1.75 -44.30
N GLY A 246 -30.92 0.52 -44.39
CA GLY A 246 -31.57 -0.79 -44.53
C GLY A 246 -31.15 -1.49 -45.82
N SER A 247 -30.38 -2.58 -45.72
CA SER A 247 -30.10 -3.52 -46.80
C SER A 247 -29.83 -4.93 -46.25
N HIS A 248 -30.43 -5.94 -46.90
CA HIS A 248 -30.19 -7.36 -46.62
C HIS A 248 -28.82 -7.83 -47.12
N VAL A 249 -28.27 -8.91 -46.53
CA VAL A 249 -28.03 -10.21 -47.20
C VAL A 249 -28.07 -11.35 -46.15
N ARG A 250 -28.48 -12.56 -46.56
CA ARG A 250 -28.43 -13.85 -45.82
C ARG A 250 -27.02 -14.18 -45.30
N GLY A 251 -26.78 -15.08 -44.33
CA GLY A 251 -27.62 -16.07 -43.68
C GLY A 251 -26.86 -17.41 -43.60
N GLY A 252 -26.91 -18.10 -42.47
CA GLY A 252 -26.19 -19.36 -42.26
C GLY A 252 -26.25 -19.79 -40.80
N ALA A 253 -27.05 -20.82 -40.50
CA ALA A 253 -27.16 -21.42 -39.18
C ALA A 253 -26.14 -22.56 -39.01
N GLY A 254 -25.67 -22.77 -37.78
CA GLY A 254 -24.85 -23.91 -37.37
C GLY A 254 -24.98 -24.07 -35.87
N GLU A 255 -25.30 -25.28 -35.41
CA GLU A 255 -25.70 -25.54 -34.03
C GLU A 255 -24.53 -25.69 -33.04
N SER A 256 -24.87 -25.56 -31.76
CA SER A 256 -24.06 -25.82 -30.55
C SER A 256 -23.77 -27.34 -30.39
N PRO A 257 -22.95 -27.85 -29.41
CA PRO A 257 -22.65 -27.26 -28.09
C PRO A 257 -21.23 -27.49 -27.48
N GLY A 258 -20.95 -26.85 -26.32
CA GLY A 258 -19.81 -27.21 -25.47
C GLY A 258 -19.42 -26.22 -24.37
N LEU A 259 -19.60 -26.63 -23.11
CA LEU A 259 -19.22 -26.02 -21.81
C LEU A 259 -18.01 -25.04 -21.77
N ALA A 260 -18.15 -23.92 -21.03
CA ALA A 260 -17.41 -23.65 -19.76
C ALA A 260 -17.59 -22.20 -19.24
N GLU A 261 -17.67 -22.01 -17.91
CA GLU A 261 -17.54 -20.69 -17.25
C GLU A 261 -16.11 -20.12 -17.34
N PRO A 262 -15.94 -18.79 -17.37
CA PRO A 262 -14.74 -18.13 -16.87
C PRO A 262 -14.98 -17.47 -15.50
N ARG A 263 -14.38 -18.03 -14.46
CA ARG A 263 -14.30 -17.44 -13.11
C ARG A 263 -13.46 -16.14 -13.08
N ARG A 264 -13.87 -15.24 -12.19
CA ARG A 264 -13.09 -14.19 -11.48
C ARG A 264 -11.61 -14.02 -11.90
N GLY A 265 -11.27 -12.86 -12.47
CA GLY A 265 -9.88 -12.53 -12.86
C GLY A 265 -9.51 -11.05 -12.92
N ALA A 266 -10.07 -10.17 -12.06
CA ALA A 266 -9.80 -8.73 -12.11
C ALA A 266 -9.70 -8.06 -10.72
N ARG A 267 -8.52 -8.14 -10.09
CA ARG A 267 -8.04 -7.23 -9.01
C ARG A 267 -6.55 -7.50 -8.73
N GLY A 268 -5.66 -6.66 -9.25
CA GLY A 268 -4.21 -6.86 -9.07
C GLY A 268 -3.30 -5.96 -9.91
N ALA A 269 -3.51 -4.64 -9.88
CA ALA A 269 -2.68 -3.69 -10.65
C ALA A 269 -2.53 -2.30 -9.97
N ALA A 270 -2.29 -2.27 -8.65
CA ALA A 270 -2.17 -1.01 -7.90
C ALA A 270 -1.29 -1.14 -6.63
N SER A 271 -0.02 -1.55 -6.75
CA SER A 271 0.92 -1.45 -5.61
C SER A 271 2.40 -1.28 -5.98
N GLY A 272 2.98 -2.07 -6.91
CA GLY A 272 4.41 -2.09 -7.22
C GLY A 272 5.06 -0.82 -7.83
N LYS A 273 4.44 0.37 -7.72
CA LYS A 273 4.81 1.58 -8.47
C LYS A 273 5.87 2.52 -7.82
N ALA A 274 6.02 2.58 -6.49
CA ALA A 274 6.85 3.64 -5.89
C ALA A 274 8.40 3.46 -5.94
N ALA A 275 8.93 2.23 -5.99
CA ALA A 275 10.31 1.95 -5.55
C ALA A 275 11.45 2.45 -6.48
N GLY A 276 11.18 2.66 -7.77
CA GLY A 276 12.23 2.94 -8.77
C GLY A 276 12.99 4.26 -8.55
N TYR A 277 12.37 5.26 -7.90
CA TYR A 277 12.89 6.60 -7.50
C TYR A 277 14.43 6.83 -7.47
N LYS A 278 15.14 5.93 -6.79
CA LYS A 278 16.04 6.34 -5.71
C LYS A 278 17.50 6.65 -6.12
N LYS A 279 18.02 6.09 -7.21
CA LYS A 279 19.48 6.08 -7.47
C LYS A 279 20.02 7.27 -8.31
N ASN A 280 19.26 7.80 -9.28
CA ASN A 280 19.73 8.86 -10.21
C ASN A 280 19.19 10.28 -9.96
N LEU A 281 18.35 10.45 -8.94
CA LEU A 281 17.82 11.76 -8.56
C LEU A 281 18.96 12.69 -8.09
N LYS A 282 19.01 13.94 -8.60
CA LYS A 282 19.88 15.00 -8.06
C LYS A 282 19.20 15.73 -6.89
N ALA A 283 18.02 16.28 -7.16
CA ALA A 283 17.06 16.78 -6.19
C ALA A 283 15.64 16.36 -6.62
N LEU A 284 14.73 16.19 -5.66
CA LEU A 284 13.29 16.00 -5.84
C LEU A 284 12.61 17.15 -5.11
N TYR A 285 12.03 18.06 -5.87
CA TYR A 285 11.22 19.15 -5.34
C TYR A 285 9.76 18.69 -5.32
N VAL A 286 9.17 18.65 -4.14
CA VAL A 286 7.75 18.31 -3.95
C VAL A 286 7.04 19.59 -3.54
N VAL A 287 6.22 20.13 -4.43
CA VAL A 287 5.39 21.32 -4.18
C VAL A 287 3.98 20.88 -3.79
N HIS A 288 3.34 21.63 -2.90
CA HIS A 288 2.06 21.28 -2.27
C HIS A 288 2.01 19.84 -1.69
N PRO A 289 3.06 19.36 -1.00
CA PRO A 289 3.05 18.04 -0.39
C PRO A 289 1.92 17.94 0.64
N THR A 290 0.90 17.12 0.34
CA THR A 290 -0.15 16.79 1.30
C THR A 290 0.45 16.13 2.54
N ASN A 291 -0.30 16.20 3.65
CA ASN A 291 0.01 15.52 4.91
C ASN A 291 0.48 14.11 4.61
N PHE A 292 -0.37 13.33 3.97
CA PHE A 292 -0.12 11.93 3.63
C PHE A 292 1.20 11.69 2.87
N ILE A 293 1.60 12.60 1.95
CA ILE A 293 2.85 12.50 1.18
C ILE A 293 4.07 12.84 2.05
N LYS A 294 3.98 13.90 2.88
CA LYS A 294 4.96 14.13 3.94
C LYS A 294 5.04 12.88 4.82
N ILE A 295 3.91 12.27 5.12
CA ILE A 295 3.81 11.29 6.18
C ILE A 295 4.39 9.93 5.81
N LEU A 296 4.02 9.46 4.64
CA LEU A 296 4.62 8.29 4.01
C LEU A 296 6.16 8.41 3.96
N TRP A 297 6.69 9.63 3.81
CA TRP A 297 8.13 9.86 3.74
C TRP A 297 8.88 9.67 5.07
N THR A 298 8.31 10.05 6.22
CA THR A 298 8.95 9.78 7.53
C THR A 298 8.85 8.32 7.93
N ILE A 299 7.73 7.66 7.64
CA ILE A 299 7.56 6.21 7.87
C ILE A 299 8.56 5.41 7.01
N LEU A 300 8.87 5.88 5.80
CA LEU A 300 9.90 5.30 4.94
C LEU A 300 11.33 5.75 5.26
N LYS A 301 11.54 6.68 6.21
CA LYS A 301 12.88 7.22 6.54
C LYS A 301 13.89 6.16 7.02
N PRO A 302 13.53 5.14 7.83
CA PRO A 302 14.42 4.02 8.15
C PRO A 302 14.74 3.13 6.93
N LEU A 303 13.84 3.09 5.95
CA LEU A 303 13.95 2.31 4.71
C LEU A 303 14.59 3.13 3.56
N VAL A 304 14.92 4.40 3.80
CA VAL A 304 15.49 5.34 2.84
C VAL A 304 16.90 5.72 3.28
N SER A 305 17.88 5.42 2.43
CA SER A 305 19.27 5.83 2.65
C SER A 305 19.33 7.32 2.99
N HIS A 306 20.07 7.67 4.05
CA HIS A 306 20.35 9.04 4.47
C HIS A 306 20.83 9.94 3.32
N LYS A 307 21.54 9.37 2.32
CA LYS A 307 22.00 10.06 1.10
C LYS A 307 20.88 10.46 0.12
N PHE A 308 19.70 9.83 0.21
CA PHE A 308 18.52 10.19 -0.58
C PHE A 308 17.59 11.14 0.17
N GLY A 309 17.48 11.00 1.50
CA GLY A 309 16.73 11.96 2.32
C GLY A 309 17.19 13.40 2.14
N LYS A 310 18.52 13.62 2.03
CA LYS A 310 19.14 14.93 1.74
C LYS A 310 18.86 15.49 0.34
N LYS A 311 18.13 14.78 -0.53
CA LYS A 311 17.79 15.20 -1.90
C LYS A 311 16.33 15.56 -2.08
N VAL A 312 15.49 15.38 -1.07
CA VAL A 312 14.07 15.72 -1.15
C VAL A 312 13.85 17.06 -0.46
N THR A 313 13.37 18.04 -1.22
CA THR A 313 13.07 19.39 -0.74
C THR A 313 11.59 19.63 -0.92
N TYR A 314 10.96 20.17 0.12
CA TYR A 314 9.53 20.45 0.15
C TYR A 314 9.31 21.95 0.04
N PHE A 315 8.40 22.36 -0.83
CA PHE A 315 7.98 23.74 -0.98
C PHE A 315 6.47 23.85 -0.75
N ASN A 316 6.03 24.90 -0.07
CA ASN A 316 4.61 25.11 0.17
C ASN A 316 3.94 25.80 -1.03
N TYR A 317 4.69 26.64 -1.74
CA TYR A 317 4.27 27.40 -2.92
C TYR A 317 5.19 27.20 -4.13
N LEU A 318 4.65 27.34 -5.34
CA LEU A 318 5.43 27.28 -6.59
C LEU A 318 6.45 28.43 -6.71
N SER A 319 6.28 29.52 -5.96
CA SER A 319 7.21 30.66 -5.93
C SER A 319 8.59 30.28 -5.41
N GLU A 320 8.67 29.40 -4.42
CA GLU A 320 9.93 28.90 -3.83
C GLU A 320 10.75 28.06 -4.85
N LEU A 321 10.07 27.50 -5.86
CA LEU A 321 10.67 26.76 -6.96
C LEU A 321 11.52 27.65 -7.89
N ARG A 322 11.18 28.95 -8.00
CA ARG A 322 11.84 29.91 -8.92
C ARG A 322 13.32 30.12 -8.60
N GLU A 323 13.69 30.01 -7.32
CA GLU A 323 15.06 30.14 -6.83
C GLU A 323 15.93 28.90 -7.14
N HIS A 324 15.28 27.77 -7.40
CA HIS A 324 15.92 26.45 -7.50
C HIS A 324 15.88 25.84 -8.91
N LEU A 325 14.96 26.29 -9.77
CA LEU A 325 14.74 25.82 -11.13
C LEU A 325 14.40 26.99 -12.06
N LYS A 326 14.73 26.86 -13.35
CA LYS A 326 14.30 27.79 -14.40
C LYS A 326 12.78 27.65 -14.62
N TYR A 327 12.02 28.41 -13.84
CA TYR A 327 10.57 28.34 -13.75
C TYR A 327 9.87 28.41 -15.12
N ASP A 328 10.34 29.31 -15.99
CA ASP A 328 9.72 29.61 -17.29
C ASP A 328 9.86 28.47 -18.33
N GLN A 329 10.59 27.40 -17.99
CA GLN A 329 10.77 26.21 -18.83
C GLN A 329 9.97 25.01 -18.32
N LEU A 330 9.20 25.16 -17.24
CA LEU A 330 8.39 24.10 -16.65
C LEU A 330 6.92 24.26 -17.08
N SER A 331 6.42 23.28 -17.82
CA SER A 331 4.98 23.12 -18.12
C SER A 331 4.22 22.64 -16.88
N ILE A 332 3.91 23.56 -15.98
CA ILE A 332 3.08 23.33 -14.79
C ILE A 332 1.60 23.28 -15.23
N PRO A 333 0.82 22.24 -14.87
CA PRO A 333 -0.61 22.18 -15.18
C PRO A 333 -1.38 23.36 -14.57
N GLN A 334 -2.40 23.85 -15.28
CA GLN A 334 -3.20 25.02 -14.87
C GLN A 334 -3.92 24.79 -13.54
N GLU A 335 -4.31 23.54 -13.25
CA GLU A 335 -4.93 23.13 -12.00
C GLU A 335 -3.98 23.31 -10.80
N VAL A 336 -2.68 23.09 -11.02
CA VAL A 336 -1.64 23.25 -9.99
C VAL A 336 -1.33 24.74 -9.76
N LEU A 337 -1.31 25.54 -10.83
CA LEU A 337 -1.19 27.00 -10.73
C LEU A 337 -2.39 27.61 -9.98
N ARG A 338 -3.62 27.18 -10.31
CA ARG A 338 -4.83 27.62 -9.62
C ARG A 338 -4.85 27.20 -8.15
N TYR A 339 -4.36 26.01 -7.83
CA TYR A 339 -4.27 25.54 -6.45
C TYR A 339 -3.18 26.27 -5.63
N ASP A 340 -2.03 26.61 -6.23
CA ASP A 340 -1.01 27.48 -5.62
C ASP A 340 -1.57 28.88 -5.33
N GLU A 341 -2.40 29.41 -6.22
CA GLU A 341 -3.11 30.68 -6.05
C GLU A 341 -4.22 30.61 -5.00
N GLU A 342 -5.04 29.55 -4.98
CA GLU A 342 -6.01 29.27 -3.91
C GLU A 342 -5.31 29.17 -2.54
N LEU A 343 -4.18 28.45 -2.44
CA LEU A 343 -3.38 28.36 -1.22
C LEU A 343 -2.78 29.70 -0.79
N ARG A 344 -2.28 30.53 -1.72
CA ARG A 344 -1.81 31.88 -1.38
C ARG A 344 -2.95 32.76 -0.89
N ASN A 345 -4.11 32.71 -1.53
CA ASN A 345 -5.28 33.50 -1.12
C ASN A 345 -5.78 33.11 0.29
N LEU A 346 -5.74 31.81 0.64
CA LEU A 346 -6.05 31.32 1.98
C LEU A 346 -5.04 31.79 3.05
N HIS A 347 -3.75 31.86 2.73
CA HIS A 347 -2.71 32.31 3.68
C HIS A 347 -2.49 33.83 3.71
N ALA A 348 -2.91 34.56 2.68
CA ALA A 348 -2.82 36.03 2.61
C ALA A 348 -3.90 36.75 3.45
N GLY A 349 -4.65 36.03 4.28
CA GLY A 349 -5.66 36.60 5.18
C GLY A 349 -6.87 37.22 4.47
N ARG A 350 -7.02 37.02 3.15
CA ARG A 350 -8.19 37.52 2.42
C ARG A 350 -9.35 36.54 2.61
N PRO A 351 -10.50 36.96 3.16
CA PRO A 351 -11.64 36.07 3.31
C PRO A 351 -12.05 35.57 1.91
N PRO A 352 -12.32 34.26 1.74
CA PRO A 352 -12.68 33.73 0.44
C PRO A 352 -13.98 34.38 -0.05
N PRO A 353 -14.11 34.71 -1.35
CA PRO A 353 -15.41 35.06 -1.90
C PRO A 353 -16.36 33.88 -1.65
N PRO A 354 -17.64 34.12 -1.30
CA PRO A 354 -18.57 33.05 -0.97
C PRO A 354 -18.80 32.17 -2.19
N THR A 355 -18.04 31.08 -2.29
CA THR A 355 -18.32 29.98 -3.18
C THR A 355 -19.70 29.45 -2.80
N LYS A 356 -20.60 29.40 -3.78
CA LYS A 356 -21.93 28.83 -3.60
C LYS A 356 -21.78 27.32 -3.42
N THR A 357 -21.44 26.90 -2.21
CA THR A 357 -21.85 25.58 -1.74
C THR A 357 -23.38 25.50 -1.96
N PRO A 358 -23.91 24.41 -2.54
CA PRO A 358 -25.32 24.12 -2.34
C PRO A 358 -25.53 24.09 -0.82
N PRO A 359 -26.65 24.67 -0.30
CA PRO A 359 -26.84 24.85 1.13
C PRO A 359 -26.60 23.52 1.85
N PRO A 360 -25.97 23.53 3.05
CA PRO A 360 -25.65 22.31 3.76
C PRO A 360 -26.94 21.52 3.95
N ARG A 361 -27.08 20.43 3.19
CA ARG A 361 -28.21 19.52 3.39
C ARG A 361 -28.11 19.06 4.84
N PRO A 362 -29.16 19.26 5.66
CA PRO A 362 -29.11 18.82 7.05
C PRO A 362 -28.74 17.34 7.07
N PRO A 363 -27.84 16.90 7.98
CA PRO A 363 -27.45 15.50 8.03
C PRO A 363 -28.69 14.63 8.19
N LEU A 364 -28.75 13.54 7.43
CA LEU A 364 -29.84 12.56 7.53
C LEU A 364 -30.02 12.19 9.02
N PRO A 365 -31.24 11.98 9.54
CA PRO A 365 -31.44 11.64 10.95
C PRO A 365 -30.67 10.40 11.43
N THR A 366 -30.25 9.55 10.48
CA THR A 366 -29.48 8.32 10.66
C THR A 366 -28.02 8.41 10.20
N GLN A 367 -27.52 9.61 9.83
CA GLN A 367 -26.16 9.86 9.35
C GLN A 367 -25.10 9.35 10.35
N GLN A 368 -24.14 8.56 9.88
CA GLN A 368 -23.07 7.98 10.71
C GLN A 368 -21.66 8.51 10.36
N PHE A 369 -21.44 8.95 9.12
CA PHE A 369 -20.15 9.48 8.64
C PHE A 369 -20.20 11.01 8.50
N GLY A 370 -19.08 11.72 8.70
CA GLY A 370 -19.02 13.17 8.51
C GLY A 370 -19.70 14.00 9.61
N VAL A 371 -20.01 13.41 10.76
CA VAL A 371 -20.77 14.02 11.86
C VAL A 371 -19.99 13.94 13.18
N SER A 372 -20.29 14.85 14.12
CA SER A 372 -19.61 14.90 15.42
C SER A 372 -19.97 13.68 16.29
N LEU A 373 -19.07 13.34 17.23
CA LEU A 373 -19.33 12.27 18.19
C LEU A 373 -20.60 12.56 19.01
N GLN A 374 -20.82 13.81 19.44
CA GLN A 374 -22.06 14.22 20.12
C GLN A 374 -23.31 13.91 19.29
N TYR A 375 -23.32 14.23 17.99
CA TYR A 375 -24.45 13.89 17.10
C TYR A 375 -24.68 12.36 17.06
N LEU A 376 -23.62 11.57 17.00
CA LEU A 376 -23.72 10.10 17.05
C LEU A 376 -24.26 9.60 18.39
N LYS A 377 -23.90 10.22 19.52
CA LYS A 377 -24.48 9.92 20.84
C LYS A 377 -25.98 10.18 20.84
N ASP A 378 -26.37 11.38 20.41
CA ASP A 378 -27.76 11.84 20.42
C ASP A 378 -28.67 11.01 19.48
N LYS A 379 -28.14 10.54 18.34
CA LYS A 379 -28.90 9.71 17.38
C LYS A 379 -28.85 8.22 17.65
N ASN A 380 -27.85 7.72 18.36
CA ASN A 380 -27.72 6.30 18.74
C ASN A 380 -28.09 6.07 20.22
N GLN A 381 -29.19 6.67 20.69
CA GLN A 381 -29.80 6.41 22.02
C GLN A 381 -28.87 6.66 23.23
N GLY A 382 -27.87 7.53 23.09
CA GLY A 382 -26.89 7.83 24.14
C GLY A 382 -25.70 6.87 24.18
N GLU A 383 -25.62 5.86 23.30
CA GLU A 383 -24.49 4.93 23.25
C GLU A 383 -23.18 5.65 22.89
N LEU A 384 -22.13 5.38 23.67
CA LEU A 384 -20.80 5.95 23.41
C LEU A 384 -20.08 5.27 22.23
N ILE A 385 -20.37 4.01 21.90
CA ILE A 385 -19.72 3.32 20.78
C ILE A 385 -20.67 3.32 19.57
N PRO A 386 -20.36 4.04 18.47
CA PRO A 386 -21.24 4.11 17.30
C PRO A 386 -21.41 2.73 16.63
N PRO A 387 -22.58 2.45 16.01
CA PRO A 387 -22.84 1.20 15.31
C PRO A 387 -21.78 0.81 14.27
N VAL A 388 -21.22 1.78 13.55
CA VAL A 388 -20.15 1.54 12.55
C VAL A 388 -18.91 0.90 13.19
N LEU A 389 -18.47 1.41 14.34
CA LEU A 389 -17.34 0.83 15.07
C LEU A 389 -17.70 -0.53 15.66
N ARG A 390 -18.86 -0.64 16.34
CA ARG A 390 -19.30 -1.91 16.94
C ARG A 390 -19.41 -3.03 15.89
N CYS A 391 -20.10 -2.81 14.78
CA CYS A 391 -20.31 -3.83 13.76
C CYS A 391 -19.00 -4.22 13.05
N THR A 392 -18.11 -3.25 12.75
CA THR A 392 -16.82 -3.57 12.11
C THR A 392 -15.87 -4.32 13.06
N VAL A 393 -15.81 -3.93 14.34
CA VAL A 393 -14.99 -4.60 15.36
C VAL A 393 -15.50 -6.01 15.65
N THR A 394 -16.80 -6.20 15.89
CA THR A 394 -17.37 -7.54 16.16
C THR A 394 -17.09 -8.51 15.00
N TYR A 395 -17.39 -8.11 13.76
CA TYR A 395 -17.17 -8.97 12.59
C TYR A 395 -15.69 -9.32 12.39
N LEU A 396 -14.78 -8.37 12.61
CA LEU A 396 -13.34 -8.62 12.50
C LEU A 396 -12.78 -9.45 13.66
N ARG A 397 -13.35 -9.34 14.88
CA ARG A 397 -13.00 -10.21 16.01
C ARG A 397 -13.42 -11.66 15.74
N GLU A 398 -14.59 -11.88 15.15
CA GLU A 398 -15.12 -13.21 14.83
C GLU A 398 -14.43 -13.88 13.64
N LYS A 399 -14.09 -13.12 12.58
CA LYS A 399 -13.66 -13.68 11.28
C LYS A 399 -12.32 -13.15 10.77
N GLY A 400 -11.83 -12.05 11.32
CA GLY A 400 -10.73 -11.26 10.75
C GLY A 400 -9.38 -11.41 11.43
N LEU A 401 -9.32 -11.78 12.71
CA LEU A 401 -8.11 -11.69 13.56
C LEU A 401 -6.85 -12.30 12.95
N HIS A 402 -6.94 -13.47 12.30
CA HIS A 402 -5.78 -14.16 11.72
C HIS A 402 -5.49 -13.78 10.24
N THR A 403 -6.18 -12.78 9.69
CA THR A 403 -6.07 -12.41 8.26
C THR A 403 -4.80 -11.62 7.97
N GLU A 404 -3.94 -12.14 7.09
CA GLU A 404 -2.72 -11.44 6.68
C GLU A 404 -2.97 -10.02 6.14
N GLY A 405 -2.33 -9.04 6.77
CA GLY A 405 -2.39 -7.63 6.38
C GLY A 405 -3.72 -6.95 6.72
N LEU A 406 -4.42 -7.41 7.77
CA LEU A 406 -5.57 -6.72 8.35
C LEU A 406 -5.24 -5.23 8.61
N PHE A 407 -6.17 -4.32 8.33
CA PHE A 407 -5.98 -2.86 8.26
C PHE A 407 -4.93 -2.33 7.26
N ARG A 408 -3.94 -3.11 6.83
CA ARG A 408 -2.92 -2.67 5.85
C ARG A 408 -3.44 -2.74 4.41
N ARG A 409 -4.22 -3.77 4.06
CA ARG A 409 -4.75 -3.97 2.71
C ARG A 409 -5.94 -3.05 2.42
N SER A 410 -6.12 -2.73 1.13
CA SER A 410 -7.18 -1.85 0.62
C SER A 410 -8.38 -2.67 0.12
N ALA A 411 -9.57 -2.08 0.25
CA ALA A 411 -10.82 -2.60 -0.29
C ALA A 411 -11.32 -1.75 -1.47
N SER A 412 -12.37 -2.19 -2.16
CA SER A 412 -12.98 -1.46 -3.29
C SER A 412 -13.54 -0.11 -2.84
N VAL A 413 -13.09 0.99 -3.47
CA VAL A 413 -13.57 2.36 -3.17
C VAL A 413 -15.07 2.51 -3.46
N GLN A 414 -15.59 1.83 -4.47
CA GLN A 414 -17.03 1.83 -4.79
C GLN A 414 -17.84 1.18 -3.68
N THR A 415 -17.41 -0.01 -3.22
CA THR A 415 -18.05 -0.76 -2.14
C THR A 415 -17.96 -0.03 -0.79
N VAL A 416 -16.85 0.67 -0.54
CA VAL A 416 -16.69 1.54 0.64
C VAL A 416 -17.74 2.65 0.65
N ARG A 417 -17.92 3.36 -0.47
CA ARG A 417 -18.96 4.41 -0.62
C ARG A 417 -20.38 3.86 -0.50
N GLU A 418 -20.61 2.64 -1.00
CA GLU A 418 -21.89 1.96 -0.85
C GLU A 418 -22.22 1.66 0.62
N ILE A 419 -21.29 1.09 1.37
CA ILE A 419 -21.48 0.80 2.79
C ILE A 419 -21.63 2.08 3.62
N GLN A 420 -20.86 3.14 3.34
CA GLN A 420 -21.10 4.47 3.93
C GLN A 420 -22.54 4.94 3.69
N ARG A 421 -23.03 4.83 2.45
CA ARG A 421 -24.41 5.20 2.08
C ARG A 421 -25.44 4.36 2.83
N LEU A 422 -25.21 3.06 3.04
CA LEU A 422 -26.11 2.20 3.81
C LEU A 422 -26.16 2.61 5.29
N TYR A 423 -25.01 2.78 5.94
CA TYR A 423 -24.95 3.26 7.32
C TYR A 423 -25.60 4.64 7.49
N ASN A 424 -25.33 5.59 6.59
CA ASN A 424 -25.93 6.92 6.61
C ASN A 424 -27.46 6.91 6.35
N GLN A 425 -27.99 5.85 5.75
CA GLN A 425 -29.43 5.61 5.60
C GLN A 425 -30.03 4.82 6.78
N GLY A 426 -29.25 4.47 7.80
CA GLY A 426 -29.68 3.60 8.91
C GLY A 426 -29.98 2.16 8.48
N LYS A 427 -29.48 1.71 7.32
CA LYS A 427 -29.73 0.36 6.81
C LYS A 427 -28.72 -0.63 7.41
N PRO A 428 -29.15 -1.88 7.68
CA PRO A 428 -28.23 -2.92 8.14
C PRO A 428 -27.18 -3.21 7.07
N VAL A 429 -25.97 -3.55 7.52
CA VAL A 429 -24.85 -3.95 6.67
C VAL A 429 -24.35 -5.30 7.16
N ASN A 430 -24.50 -6.34 6.34
CA ASN A 430 -23.84 -7.62 6.55
C ASN A 430 -22.53 -7.64 5.76
N PHE A 431 -21.39 -7.87 6.40
CA PHE A 431 -20.10 -7.88 5.72
C PHE A 431 -19.84 -9.19 4.94
N ASP A 432 -20.54 -10.29 5.27
CA ASP A 432 -20.42 -11.56 4.53
C ASP A 432 -20.86 -11.42 3.06
N ASP A 433 -21.88 -10.60 2.78
CA ASP A 433 -22.45 -10.38 1.44
C ASP A 433 -21.42 -9.87 0.42
N TYR A 434 -20.33 -9.25 0.89
CA TYR A 434 -19.30 -8.61 0.07
C TYR A 434 -18.06 -9.48 -0.19
N GLY A 435 -17.87 -10.56 0.58
CA GLY A 435 -16.76 -11.51 0.40
C GLY A 435 -15.33 -10.94 0.54
N ASP A 436 -15.16 -9.77 1.17
CA ASP A 436 -13.87 -9.11 1.39
C ASP A 436 -13.66 -8.79 2.88
N ILE A 437 -12.85 -9.60 3.55
CA ILE A 437 -12.53 -9.47 4.98
C ILE A 437 -11.82 -8.15 5.33
N HIS A 438 -11.16 -7.49 4.36
CA HIS A 438 -10.50 -6.20 4.59
C HIS A 438 -11.45 -5.00 4.51
N LEU A 439 -12.65 -5.18 3.95
CA LEU A 439 -13.66 -4.14 3.81
C LEU A 439 -14.07 -3.49 5.15
N PRO A 440 -14.51 -4.23 6.19
CA PRO A 440 -14.82 -3.65 7.50
C PRO A 440 -13.62 -2.91 8.12
N ALA A 441 -12.39 -3.40 7.92
CA ALA A 441 -11.18 -2.74 8.39
C ALA A 441 -10.91 -1.40 7.68
N VAL A 442 -11.29 -1.28 6.40
CA VAL A 442 -11.23 -0.01 5.65
C VAL A 442 -12.37 0.93 6.06
N ILE A 443 -13.57 0.40 6.30
CA ILE A 443 -14.73 1.18 6.80
C ILE A 443 -14.41 1.82 8.16
N LEU A 444 -13.88 1.03 9.10
CA LEU A 444 -13.49 1.50 10.44
C LEU A 444 -12.51 2.69 10.37
N LYS A 445 -11.41 2.56 9.62
CA LYS A 445 -10.43 3.65 9.44
C LYS A 445 -11.05 4.88 8.77
N THR A 446 -11.96 4.67 7.83
CA THR A 446 -12.62 5.76 7.11
C THR A 446 -13.61 6.52 7.99
N PHE A 447 -14.34 5.83 8.87
CA PHE A 447 -15.19 6.47 9.88
C PHE A 447 -14.37 7.43 10.75
N LEU A 448 -13.23 6.99 11.28
CA LEU A 448 -12.35 7.81 12.12
C LEU A 448 -11.82 9.06 11.38
N ARG A 449 -11.39 8.89 10.13
CA ARG A 449 -10.85 9.98 9.29
C ARG A 449 -11.88 10.99 8.80
N GLU A 450 -13.16 10.59 8.74
CA GLU A 450 -14.27 11.46 8.34
C GLU A 450 -14.94 12.15 9.54
N LEU A 451 -14.41 12.01 10.76
CA LEU A 451 -14.87 12.80 11.91
C LEU A 451 -14.51 14.29 11.70
N PRO A 452 -15.41 15.26 12.04
CA PRO A 452 -15.12 16.69 11.94
C PRO A 452 -13.96 17.18 12.83
N GLN A 453 -13.67 16.45 13.91
CA GLN A 453 -12.54 16.64 14.81
C GLN A 453 -11.84 15.28 14.98
N PRO A 454 -10.50 15.23 15.09
CA PRO A 454 -9.79 13.98 15.39
C PRO A 454 -10.27 13.34 16.69
N LEU A 455 -10.19 12.00 16.75
CA LEU A 455 -10.60 11.25 17.94
C LEU A 455 -9.79 11.64 19.18
N LEU A 456 -8.50 11.95 19.01
CA LEU A 456 -7.63 12.45 20.09
C LEU A 456 -7.77 13.98 20.32
N THR A 457 -8.74 14.63 19.69
CA THR A 457 -8.98 16.09 19.68
C THR A 457 -7.79 16.93 19.17
N PHE A 458 -7.96 18.25 19.06
CA PHE A 458 -6.91 19.14 18.56
C PHE A 458 -5.96 19.58 19.68
N GLU A 459 -6.46 19.63 20.91
CA GLU A 459 -5.80 20.09 22.13
C GLU A 459 -4.69 19.13 22.58
N ALA A 460 -4.81 17.83 22.27
CA ALA A 460 -3.77 16.84 22.53
C ALA A 460 -2.63 16.86 21.50
N TYR A 461 -2.79 17.53 20.35
CA TYR A 461 -1.86 17.38 19.21
C TYR A 461 -0.42 17.78 19.57
N GLU A 462 -0.22 18.99 20.12
CA GLU A 462 1.11 19.46 20.51
C GLU A 462 1.72 18.62 21.64
N GLN A 463 0.91 18.24 22.65
CA GLN A 463 1.34 17.36 23.75
C GLN A 463 1.86 16.00 23.23
N ILE A 464 1.22 15.46 22.18
CA ILE A 464 1.66 14.22 21.55
C ILE A 464 2.95 14.43 20.75
N LEU A 465 3.18 15.60 20.13
CA LEU A 465 4.45 15.88 19.42
C LEU A 465 5.67 15.83 20.35
N GLU A 466 5.50 16.19 21.62
CA GLU A 466 6.57 16.19 22.63
C GLU A 466 6.96 14.79 23.15
N ILE A 467 6.18 13.73 22.85
CA ILE A 467 6.41 12.37 23.40
C ILE A 467 7.80 11.79 23.07
N THR A 468 8.43 12.22 21.97
CA THR A 468 9.81 11.81 21.62
C THR A 468 10.87 12.44 22.52
N SER A 469 10.59 13.61 23.11
CA SER A 469 11.45 14.33 24.06
C SER A 469 11.33 13.77 25.49
N VAL A 470 10.22 13.11 25.80
CA VAL A 470 10.00 12.39 27.08
C VAL A 470 10.91 11.16 27.15
N GLU A 471 11.51 10.94 28.33
CA GLU A 471 12.33 9.75 28.63
C GLU A 471 11.52 8.46 28.43
N SER A 472 12.12 7.45 27.80
CA SER A 472 11.44 6.20 27.42
C SER A 472 10.69 5.51 28.58
N SER A 473 11.21 5.61 29.80
CA SER A 473 10.61 5.07 31.03
C SER A 473 9.28 5.76 31.42
N LEU A 474 9.13 7.04 31.09
CA LEU A 474 8.00 7.89 31.48
C LEU A 474 6.94 8.02 30.39
N ARG A 475 7.22 7.61 29.14
CA ARG A 475 6.30 7.79 28.00
C ARG A 475 4.92 7.17 28.21
N VAL A 476 4.82 6.00 28.83
CA VAL A 476 3.53 5.34 29.13
C VAL A 476 2.71 6.16 30.12
N THR A 477 3.36 6.77 31.12
CA THR A 477 2.73 7.68 32.09
C THR A 477 2.26 8.97 31.42
N CYS A 478 3.10 9.56 30.56
CA CYS A 478 2.74 10.73 29.76
C CYS A 478 1.54 10.45 28.83
N CYS A 479 1.49 9.28 28.18
CA CYS A 479 0.32 8.86 27.40
C CYS A 479 -0.94 8.87 28.27
N ARG A 480 -0.91 8.27 29.46
CA ARG A 480 -2.06 8.25 30.38
C ARG A 480 -2.51 9.67 30.77
N GLN A 481 -1.58 10.59 31.04
CA GLN A 481 -1.89 11.99 31.38
C GLN A 481 -2.59 12.72 30.22
N ILE A 482 -2.12 12.53 28.98
CA ILE A 482 -2.76 13.10 27.79
C ILE A 482 -4.20 12.54 27.64
N LEU A 483 -4.39 11.23 27.84
CA LEU A 483 -5.71 10.61 27.73
C LEU A 483 -6.70 11.04 28.83
N GLN A 484 -6.22 11.40 30.03
CA GLN A 484 -7.07 11.90 31.13
C GLN A 484 -7.74 13.25 30.80
N ASN A 485 -7.17 14.02 29.87
CA ASN A 485 -7.72 15.30 29.42
C ASN A 485 -8.71 15.17 28.25
N LEU A 486 -8.93 13.96 27.71
CA LEU A 486 -9.87 13.75 26.61
C LEU A 486 -11.33 13.78 27.10
N PRO A 487 -12.28 14.28 26.28
CA PRO A 487 -13.71 14.15 26.56
C PRO A 487 -14.11 12.67 26.74
N GLU A 488 -15.04 12.39 27.66
CA GLU A 488 -15.50 11.03 28.01
C GLU A 488 -15.84 10.19 26.76
N HIS A 489 -16.55 10.78 25.79
CA HIS A 489 -16.96 10.08 24.58
C HIS A 489 -15.76 9.70 23.69
N ASN A 490 -14.81 10.63 23.53
CA ASN A 490 -13.55 10.38 22.81
C ASN A 490 -12.72 9.29 23.49
N TYR A 491 -12.57 9.36 24.82
CA TYR A 491 -11.85 8.35 25.61
C TYR A 491 -12.49 6.96 25.50
N ALA A 492 -13.83 6.87 25.60
CA ALA A 492 -14.55 5.60 25.50
C ALA A 492 -14.36 4.93 24.12
N ILE A 493 -14.48 5.70 23.03
CA ILE A 493 -14.25 5.20 21.67
C ILE A 493 -12.77 4.81 21.47
N LEU A 494 -11.83 5.63 21.96
CA LEU A 494 -10.41 5.35 21.85
C LEU A 494 -10.03 4.07 22.59
N SER A 495 -10.49 3.90 23.84
CA SER A 495 -10.26 2.71 24.65
C SER A 495 -10.80 1.45 23.97
N TYR A 496 -12.05 1.48 23.50
CA TYR A 496 -12.66 0.37 22.75
C TYR A 496 -11.87 0.00 21.48
N LEU A 497 -11.37 0.99 20.75
CA LEU A 497 -10.55 0.77 19.56
C LEU A 497 -9.16 0.23 19.91
N MET A 498 -8.46 0.81 20.90
CA MET A 498 -7.12 0.38 21.29
C MET A 498 -7.11 -1.04 21.84
N GLY A 499 -8.15 -1.45 22.59
CA GLY A 499 -8.29 -2.83 23.08
C GLY A 499 -8.42 -3.83 21.92
N PHE A 500 -9.21 -3.51 20.91
CA PHE A 500 -9.31 -4.35 19.72
C PHE A 500 -8.01 -4.36 18.88
N LEU A 501 -7.32 -3.23 18.74
CA LEU A 501 -6.01 -3.20 18.08
C LEU A 501 -4.94 -3.96 18.87
N HIS A 502 -5.04 -3.99 20.21
CA HIS A 502 -4.21 -4.82 21.07
C HIS A 502 -4.44 -6.31 20.78
N GLU A 503 -5.70 -6.78 20.75
CA GLU A 503 -6.05 -8.16 20.36
C GLU A 503 -5.45 -8.54 19.00
N VAL A 504 -5.60 -7.67 17.99
CA VAL A 504 -5.02 -7.87 16.64
C VAL A 504 -3.49 -7.96 16.70
N SER A 505 -2.84 -7.19 17.58
CA SER A 505 -1.37 -7.22 17.73
C SER A 505 -0.84 -8.50 18.37
N GLN A 506 -1.62 -9.14 19.26
CA GLN A 506 -1.27 -10.45 19.83
C GLN A 506 -1.28 -11.54 18.74
N GLU A 507 -2.19 -11.43 17.77
CA GLU A 507 -2.27 -12.33 16.62
C GLU A 507 -1.26 -12.05 15.50
N SER A 508 -0.27 -11.18 15.74
CA SER A 508 0.70 -10.74 14.72
C SER A 508 1.55 -11.87 14.09
N ILE A 509 1.66 -13.03 14.73
CA ILE A 509 2.29 -14.23 14.13
C ILE A 509 1.51 -14.69 12.89
N SER A 510 0.17 -14.65 12.93
CA SER A 510 -0.69 -15.04 11.81
C SER A 510 -0.93 -13.86 10.86
N ASN A 511 -1.47 -12.75 11.37
CA ASN A 511 -1.93 -11.62 10.57
C ASN A 511 -0.83 -10.63 10.11
N LYS A 512 0.39 -10.74 10.66
CA LYS A 512 1.58 -9.91 10.35
C LYS A 512 1.49 -8.43 10.78
N MET A 513 0.56 -8.08 11.68
CA MET A 513 0.28 -6.71 12.13
C MET A 513 0.57 -6.55 13.63
N ASN A 514 1.82 -6.27 13.98
CA ASN A 514 2.21 -5.89 15.34
C ASN A 514 1.80 -4.44 15.70
N SER A 515 2.05 -4.03 16.96
CA SER A 515 1.77 -2.68 17.48
C SER A 515 2.29 -1.57 16.55
N SER A 516 3.57 -1.62 16.16
CA SER A 516 4.19 -0.63 15.27
C SER A 516 3.56 -0.58 13.86
N ASN A 517 3.25 -1.73 13.26
CA ASN A 517 2.59 -1.80 11.94
C ASN A 517 1.17 -1.21 12.00
N LEU A 518 0.43 -1.47 13.09
CA LEU A 518 -0.91 -0.90 13.31
C LEU A 518 -0.83 0.61 13.58
N ALA A 519 0.13 1.05 14.39
CA ALA A 519 0.36 2.46 14.69
C ALA A 519 0.65 3.30 13.44
N CYS A 520 1.48 2.78 12.53
CA CYS A 520 1.74 3.42 11.23
C CYS A 520 0.49 3.55 10.34
N VAL A 521 -0.52 2.71 10.54
CA VAL A 521 -1.82 2.79 9.84
C VAL A 521 -2.78 3.72 10.57
N PHE A 522 -2.81 3.71 11.91
CA PHE A 522 -3.83 4.39 12.70
C PHE A 522 -3.48 5.82 13.11
N GLY A 523 -2.21 6.19 13.29
CA GLY A 523 -1.83 7.49 13.87
C GLY A 523 -2.53 8.71 13.23
N LEU A 524 -2.63 8.74 11.89
CA LEU A 524 -3.35 9.81 11.18
C LEU A 524 -4.87 9.67 11.10
N ASN A 525 -5.42 8.50 11.37
CA ASN A 525 -6.87 8.35 11.50
C ASN A 525 -7.30 8.71 12.93
N LEU A 526 -6.37 8.81 13.89
CA LEU A 526 -6.62 9.24 15.27
C LEU A 526 -6.40 10.75 15.48
N ILE A 527 -5.41 11.36 14.82
CA ILE A 527 -5.09 12.78 15.01
C ILE A 527 -4.45 13.50 13.81
N TRP A 528 -4.77 14.79 13.68
CA TRP A 528 -4.25 15.75 12.71
C TRP A 528 -4.37 17.19 13.27
N PRO A 529 -3.59 18.17 12.80
CA PRO A 529 -3.67 19.55 13.31
C PRO A 529 -4.97 20.24 12.88
N SER A 530 -5.37 21.27 13.63
CA SER A 530 -6.58 22.05 13.38
C SER A 530 -6.54 22.89 12.10
N GLN A 531 -5.35 23.23 11.61
CA GLN A 531 -5.15 23.99 10.38
C GLN A 531 -4.15 23.30 9.46
N GLY A 532 -4.56 23.19 8.20
CA GLY A 532 -3.72 22.66 7.13
C GLY A 532 -3.20 21.25 7.40
N ALA A 533 -1.91 21.15 7.73
CA ALA A 533 -1.12 20.03 7.26
C ALA A 533 -0.14 19.41 8.27
N SER A 534 -0.42 18.18 8.76
CA SER A 534 0.51 17.43 9.60
C SER A 534 1.87 17.31 8.92
N SER A 535 2.91 17.76 9.62
CA SER A 535 4.25 17.87 9.04
C SER A 535 4.95 16.50 8.92
N LEU A 536 6.00 16.45 8.10
CA LEU A 536 6.91 15.32 8.01
C LEU A 536 7.52 14.96 9.38
N GLY A 537 7.80 15.96 10.21
CA GLY A 537 8.41 15.77 11.53
C GLY A 537 7.46 15.12 12.54
N ALA A 538 6.16 15.41 12.46
CA ALA A 538 5.16 15.04 13.46
C ALA A 538 4.99 13.53 13.67
N LEU A 539 5.43 12.67 12.76
CA LEU A 539 4.95 11.28 12.75
C LEU A 539 5.72 10.30 13.57
N VAL A 540 7.00 10.58 13.78
CA VAL A 540 7.76 9.79 14.74
C VAL A 540 7.03 9.88 16.10
N PRO A 541 6.66 11.08 16.61
CA PRO A 541 5.83 11.16 17.80
C PRO A 541 4.39 10.61 17.63
N LEU A 542 3.63 10.95 16.58
CA LEU A 542 2.25 10.46 16.42
C LEU A 542 2.16 8.91 16.34
N ASN A 543 3.06 8.27 15.60
CA ASN A 543 3.09 6.82 15.50
C ASN A 543 3.63 6.19 16.79
N LEU A 544 4.68 6.75 17.42
CA LEU A 544 5.19 6.25 18.70
C LEU A 544 4.11 6.30 19.78
N PHE A 545 3.36 7.40 19.87
CA PHE A 545 2.22 7.51 20.79
C PHE A 545 1.18 6.42 20.53
N THR A 546 0.77 6.25 19.27
CA THR A 546 -0.20 5.21 18.89
C THR A 546 0.32 3.79 19.16
N GLU A 547 1.62 3.54 18.96
CA GLU A 547 2.27 2.26 19.25
C GLU A 547 2.24 1.96 20.75
N LEU A 548 2.55 2.96 21.59
CA LEU A 548 2.47 2.84 23.04
C LEU A 548 1.03 2.59 23.54
N LEU A 549 0.03 3.22 22.93
CA LEU A 549 -1.39 2.97 23.26
C LEU A 549 -1.83 1.52 22.96
N ILE A 550 -1.30 0.92 21.89
CA ILE A 550 -1.63 -0.46 21.49
C ILE A 550 -0.82 -1.47 22.30
N GLU A 551 0.50 -1.29 22.42
CA GLU A 551 1.41 -2.23 23.08
C GLU A 551 1.17 -2.28 24.60
N TYR A 552 0.97 -1.12 25.23
CA TYR A 552 0.77 -1.00 26.67
C TYR A 552 -0.70 -0.75 27.02
N TYR A 553 -1.64 -1.16 26.16
CA TYR A 553 -3.10 -0.96 26.31
C TYR A 553 -3.58 -1.15 27.76
N GLU A 554 -3.34 -2.33 28.35
CA GLU A 554 -3.72 -2.64 29.73
C GLU A 554 -3.18 -1.62 30.74
N LYS A 555 -1.91 -1.20 30.61
CA LYS A 555 -1.32 -0.21 31.52
C LYS A 555 -1.85 1.20 31.27
N VAL A 556 -2.10 1.58 30.02
CA VAL A 556 -2.53 2.94 29.67
C VAL A 556 -4.00 3.16 30.03
N PHE A 557 -4.87 2.19 29.76
CA PHE A 557 -6.32 2.30 29.95
C PHE A 557 -6.85 1.70 31.26
N SER A 558 -6.00 1.02 32.06
CA SER A 558 -6.34 0.65 33.45
C SER A 558 -6.77 1.88 34.25
N ARG A 559 -7.87 1.74 35.00
CA ARG A 559 -8.22 2.70 36.03
C ARG A 559 -7.08 2.76 37.07
N PRO A 560 -6.71 3.95 37.59
CA PRO A 560 -5.90 4.01 38.80
C PRO A 560 -6.60 3.21 39.91
N PRO A 561 -5.86 2.50 40.78
CA PRO A 561 -6.45 2.00 42.01
C PRO A 561 -7.07 3.18 42.75
N GLU A 562 -8.36 3.09 43.07
CA GLU A 562 -8.95 4.01 44.04
C GLU A 562 -8.14 3.88 45.34
N GLU A 563 -7.63 5.00 45.84
CA GLU A 563 -7.05 5.05 47.17
C GLU A 563 -8.16 4.72 48.18
N ARG A 564 -8.26 3.43 48.56
CA ARG A 564 -8.99 3.04 49.77
C ARG A 564 -8.35 3.79 50.91
N GLY A 565 -9.03 4.85 51.36
CA GLY A 565 -8.51 5.79 52.35
C GLY A 565 -7.93 5.05 53.54
N ALA A 566 -6.62 5.14 53.70
CA ALA A 566 -5.89 4.58 54.84
C ALA A 566 -6.11 5.46 56.10
N GLN A 567 -7.38 5.62 56.49
CA GLN A 567 -7.77 6.09 57.83
C GLN A 567 -8.05 4.89 58.73
N ALA A 568 -7.04 4.04 58.89
CA ALA A 568 -6.93 3.10 60.01
C ALA A 568 -5.93 3.66 61.04
N GLY A 569 -6.17 4.90 61.48
CA GLY A 569 -5.37 5.56 62.51
C GLY A 569 -5.84 5.12 63.89
N GLU A 570 -4.92 4.60 64.71
CA GLU A 570 -5.18 4.16 66.08
C GLU A 570 -5.79 5.28 66.94
N ARG A 571 -6.86 4.97 67.67
CA ARG A 571 -7.17 5.64 68.94
C ARG A 571 -7.58 4.64 70.01
N ARG A 572 -6.73 4.53 71.04
CA ARG A 572 -7.07 3.91 72.33
C ARG A 572 -8.25 4.66 72.96
N GLY A 573 -9.11 3.94 73.68
CA GLY A 573 -10.28 4.50 74.38
C GLY A 573 -9.94 5.36 75.60
N PRO A 574 -10.97 5.80 76.36
CA PRO A 574 -11.24 5.08 77.62
C PRO A 574 -12.74 4.84 77.96
N ARG A 575 -12.94 4.12 79.07
CA ARG A 575 -14.20 3.57 79.63
C ARG A 575 -15.24 4.58 80.16
N ALA A 576 -16.52 4.24 80.06
CA ALA A 576 -17.57 4.29 81.11
C ALA A 576 -18.68 3.27 80.72
N ARG A 577 -19.10 2.26 81.50
CA ARG A 577 -19.77 2.13 82.82
C ARG A 577 -21.27 2.55 82.85
N GLY A 578 -22.15 1.55 83.04
CA GLY A 578 -23.59 1.67 83.36
C GLY A 578 -24.50 1.90 82.15
N SER A 579 -25.74 1.41 82.08
CA SER A 579 -26.51 0.49 82.96
C SER A 579 -27.76 -0.04 82.20
N ALA A 580 -28.22 -1.24 82.52
CA ALA A 580 -29.57 -1.75 82.16
C ALA A 580 -30.65 -1.13 83.12
N PRO A 581 -31.97 -1.46 83.08
CA PRO A 581 -32.70 -2.51 82.34
C PRO A 581 -33.85 -1.92 81.47
N ASP A 582 -34.96 -2.56 81.04
CA ASP A 582 -35.52 -3.93 81.18
C ASP A 582 -36.55 -4.24 80.05
N GLY A 583 -37.07 -5.48 80.01
CA GLY A 583 -38.48 -5.76 79.69
C GLY A 583 -38.89 -6.18 78.26
N GLY A 584 -39.50 -7.37 78.12
CA GLY A 584 -40.54 -7.61 77.10
C GLY A 584 -40.43 -8.89 76.24
N ALA A 585 -41.28 -9.89 76.52
CA ALA A 585 -41.65 -11.05 75.68
C ALA A 585 -41.92 -10.69 74.20
N ALA A 586 -41.52 -11.44 73.16
CA ALA A 586 -41.75 -12.85 72.76
C ALA A 586 -42.99 -13.04 71.84
N GLU A 587 -42.92 -14.03 70.93
CA GLU A 587 -43.92 -14.43 69.90
C GLU A 587 -44.11 -13.46 68.70
N ASP A 588 -44.33 -13.87 67.44
CA ASP A 588 -44.30 -15.20 66.78
C ASP A 588 -43.82 -15.09 65.30
N ARG A 589 -43.55 -16.24 64.67
CA ARG A 589 -43.22 -16.48 63.24
C ARG A 589 -44.51 -16.53 62.39
N PRO A 590 -44.47 -16.39 61.03
CA PRO A 590 -43.84 -17.39 60.16
C PRO A 590 -43.14 -16.86 58.90
N ALA A 591 -42.50 -17.81 58.19
CA ALA A 591 -41.71 -17.56 56.99
C ALA A 591 -42.53 -17.71 55.70
N THR A 592 -42.13 -16.99 54.65
CA THR A 592 -42.54 -17.28 53.26
C THR A 592 -41.32 -17.29 52.34
N ARG A 593 -40.94 -18.47 51.85
CA ARG A 593 -40.03 -18.62 50.70
C ARG A 593 -40.83 -18.39 49.42
N LEU A 594 -40.29 -17.60 48.49
CA LEU A 594 -40.69 -17.64 47.07
C LEU A 594 -39.44 -17.78 46.17
N ALA A 595 -39.61 -18.51 45.07
CA ALA A 595 -38.52 -19.16 44.34
C ALA A 595 -38.11 -18.43 43.05
N ARG A 596 -36.96 -18.84 42.49
CA ARG A 596 -36.45 -18.38 41.19
C ARG A 596 -37.28 -18.93 40.00
N PRO A 597 -37.38 -18.20 38.88
CA PRO A 597 -37.97 -18.71 37.63
C PRO A 597 -37.00 -19.64 36.86
N PRO A 598 -37.52 -20.51 35.96
CA PRO A 598 -36.74 -21.52 35.23
C PRO A 598 -36.15 -21.03 33.89
N LEU A 599 -35.15 -21.77 33.39
CA LEU A 599 -34.49 -21.58 32.08
C LEU A 599 -35.15 -22.43 30.97
N PRO A 600 -35.04 -22.03 29.68
CA PRO A 600 -35.56 -22.78 28.54
C PRO A 600 -34.64 -23.96 28.12
N PRO A 601 -35.19 -25.00 27.44
CA PRO A 601 -34.46 -26.22 27.10
C PRO A 601 -33.59 -26.11 25.83
N ARG A 602 -32.53 -26.92 25.76
CA ARG A 602 -31.69 -27.15 24.58
C ARG A 602 -32.25 -28.28 23.69
N PRO A 603 -32.07 -28.23 22.35
CA PRO A 603 -32.35 -29.37 21.46
C PRO A 603 -31.31 -30.48 21.63
N LEU A 604 -31.75 -31.74 21.50
CA LEU A 604 -30.90 -32.93 21.49
C LEU A 604 -30.42 -33.26 20.08
N THR A 605 -29.17 -33.72 19.98
CA THR A 605 -28.59 -34.34 18.78
C THR A 605 -29.13 -35.75 18.56
N ALA A 606 -29.39 -36.12 17.31
CA ALA A 606 -29.60 -37.49 16.87
C ALA A 606 -28.64 -37.81 15.71
N ALA A 607 -28.02 -38.99 15.73
CA ALA A 607 -27.01 -39.38 14.75
C ALA A 607 -27.28 -40.78 14.17
N GLY A 608 -27.36 -40.83 12.84
CA GLY A 608 -26.93 -41.96 12.01
C GLY A 608 -27.89 -43.13 11.77
N ARG A 609 -28.25 -43.37 10.49
CA ARG A 609 -27.51 -44.35 9.64
C ARG A 609 -28.06 -44.41 8.20
N LEU A 610 -27.13 -44.61 7.26
CA LEU A 610 -27.20 -45.43 6.03
C LEU A 610 -28.51 -45.46 5.22
N LEU A 611 -28.48 -44.86 4.02
CA LEU A 611 -28.26 -45.60 2.77
C LEU A 611 -27.57 -44.69 1.73
#